data_AF-A0A917R581-F1
#
_entry.id   AF-A0A917R581-F1
#
_cell.length_a   1.000
_cell.length_b   1.000
_cell.length_c   1.000
_cell.angle_alpha   90.00
_cell.angle_beta   90.00
_cell.angle_gamma   90.00
#
_symmetry.space_group_name_H-M   'P 1'
#
loop_
_entity.id
_entity.type
_entity.pdbx_description
1 polymer ?
#
loop_
_entity_poly.entity_id
_entity_poly.type
_entity_poly.pdbx_seq_one_letter_code
_entity_poly.pdbx_strand_id
1 'polypeptide(L)' 'MGLTLGTTTKQERGSDMTDPIPELTRSEREEFWKTLGWSPELPEQDRRLIEQRWTDEAIHMAQTFGF' A
#
# COMPACT_ATOMS: atom_id res chain seq x y z
N MET A 1 -43.68 10.03 -13.46
CA MET A 1 -43.12 8.68 -13.64
C MET A 1 -41.91 8.78 -14.57
N GLY A 2 -40.74 8.26 -14.17
CA GLY A 2 -39.53 8.09 -14.99
C GLY A 2 -38.67 9.36 -15.15
N LEU A 3 -37.76 9.69 -14.22
CA LEU A 3 -36.38 9.21 -14.06
C LEU A 3 -35.36 9.91 -14.98
N THR A 4 -34.37 10.47 -14.30
CA THR A 4 -33.19 11.25 -14.68
C THR A 4 -32.27 10.55 -15.67
N LEU A 5 -31.79 11.27 -16.68
CA LEU A 5 -30.53 10.91 -17.36
C LEU A 5 -29.47 11.93 -16.94
N GLY A 6 -28.67 11.50 -15.99
CA GLY A 6 -27.53 12.24 -15.47
C GLY A 6 -26.55 12.57 -16.60
N THR A 7 -25.99 13.76 -16.50
CA THR A 7 -24.80 14.22 -17.21
C THR A 7 -23.74 13.13 -17.17
N THR A 8 -23.45 12.52 -18.32
CA THR A 8 -22.28 11.67 -18.49
C THR A 8 -21.04 12.56 -18.40
N THR A 9 -20.49 12.67 -17.19
CA THR A 9 -19.12 13.14 -16.99
C THR A 9 -18.21 12.03 -17.50
N LYS A 10 -17.83 12.15 -18.77
CA LYS A 10 -16.67 11.48 -19.34
C LYS A 10 -15.46 12.02 -18.60
N GLN A 11 -15.05 11.32 -17.54
CA GLN A 11 -13.81 11.64 -16.83
C GLN A 11 -12.64 11.31 -17.76
N GLU A 12 -12.05 12.38 -18.23
CA GLU A 12 -10.99 12.46 -19.21
C GLU A 12 -9.77 11.68 -18.69
N ARG A 13 -9.17 10.84 -19.55
CA ARG A 13 -7.84 10.26 -19.34
C ARG A 13 -6.82 11.38 -19.15
N GLY A 14 -6.53 11.72 -17.90
CA GLY A 14 -5.25 12.26 -17.52
C GLY A 14 -4.29 11.08 -17.38
N SER A 15 -3.43 10.88 -18.39
CA SER A 15 -2.22 10.08 -18.22
C SER A 15 -1.28 10.87 -17.31
N ASP A 16 -1.36 10.63 -16.01
CA ASP A 16 -0.29 10.93 -15.07
C ASP A 16 0.32 9.58 -14.67
N MET A 17 1.57 9.38 -15.05
CA MET A 17 2.35 8.16 -14.83
C MET A 17 2.76 8.09 -13.34
N THR A 18 1.77 7.82 -12.49
CA THR A 18 1.91 7.38 -11.11
C THR A 18 0.58 6.72 -10.79
N ASP A 19 0.47 5.44 -11.13
CA ASP A 19 -0.46 4.60 -10.40
C ASP A 19 -0.08 4.78 -8.92
N PRO A 20 -0.99 5.28 -8.05
CA PRO A 20 -0.67 5.36 -6.63
C PRO A 20 -0.30 3.93 -6.23
N ILE A 21 0.94 3.73 -5.76
CA ILE A 21 1.32 2.44 -5.18
C ILE A 21 0.21 2.13 -4.19
N PRO A 22 -0.53 1.01 -4.35
CA PRO A 22 -1.66 0.73 -3.49
C PRO A 22 -1.14 0.79 -2.06
N GLU A 23 -1.61 1.76 -1.29
CA GLU A 23 -1.14 1.98 0.07
C GLU A 23 -1.42 0.70 0.84
N LEU A 24 -0.37 -0.02 1.20
CA LEU A 24 -0.51 -1.25 1.97
C LEU A 24 -1.20 -0.89 3.27
N THR A 25 -2.26 -1.64 3.57
CA THR A 25 -2.96 -1.43 4.82
C THR A 25 -1.98 -1.69 5.97
N ARG A 26 -2.19 -1.00 7.10
CA ARG A 26 -1.32 -1.17 8.27
C ARG A 26 -1.19 -2.65 8.66
N SER A 27 -2.30 -3.39 8.57
CA SER A 27 -2.33 -4.83 8.82
C SER A 27 -1.41 -5.62 7.88
N GLU A 28 -1.42 -5.34 6.57
CA GLU A 28 -0.56 -6.05 5.60
C GLU A 28 0.93 -5.78 5.85
N ARG A 29 1.27 -4.53 6.18
CA ARG A 29 2.64 -4.19 6.60
C ARG A 29 3.06 -4.94 7.84
N GLU A 30 2.20 -4.94 8.86
CA GLU A 30 2.47 -5.63 10.12
C GLU A 30 2.63 -7.14 9.90
N GLU A 31 1.81 -7.76 9.05
CA GLU A 31 1.95 -9.18 8.70
C GLU A 31 3.27 -9.46 7.96
N PHE A 32 3.65 -8.62 7.00
CA PHE A 32 4.92 -8.76 6.28
C PHE A 32 6.13 -8.52 7.19
N TRP A 33 6.07 -7.54 8.06
CA TRP A 33 7.14 -7.31 9.03
C TRP A 33 7.24 -8.50 10.00
N LYS A 34 6.13 -9.08 10.44
CA LYS A 34 6.15 -10.29 11.29
C LYS A 34 6.84 -11.47 10.62
N THR A 35 6.66 -11.68 9.31
CA THR A 35 7.38 -12.76 8.61
C THR A 35 8.90 -12.54 8.61
N LEU A 36 9.34 -11.29 8.69
CA LEU A 36 10.74 -10.87 8.80
C LEU A 36 11.25 -10.84 10.25
N GLY A 37 10.41 -11.17 11.23
CA GLY A 37 10.76 -11.18 12.65
C GLY A 37 10.43 -9.88 13.41
N TRP A 38 9.69 -8.95 12.81
CA TRP A 38 9.15 -7.80 13.54
C TRP A 38 8.11 -8.25 14.56
N SER A 39 8.13 -7.62 15.73
CA SER A 39 7.12 -7.82 16.75
C SER A 39 6.91 -6.53 17.52
N PRO A 40 5.69 -6.25 18.02
CA PRO A 40 5.43 -5.07 18.84
C PRO A 40 6.18 -5.09 20.18
N GLU A 41 6.68 -6.25 20.59
CA GLU A 41 7.51 -6.44 21.80
C GLU A 41 8.99 -6.09 21.58
N LEU A 42 9.42 -5.88 20.33
CA LEU A 42 10.77 -5.41 20.04
C LEU A 42 10.95 -3.96 20.53
N PRO A 43 12.18 -3.59 20.93
CA PRO A 43 12.50 -2.20 21.22
C PRO A 43 12.22 -1.32 19.99
N GLU A 44 11.77 -0.08 20.25
CA GLU A 44 11.35 0.86 19.19
C GLU A 44 12.41 1.01 18.11
N GLN A 45 13.70 1.00 18.48
CA GLN A 45 14.81 1.15 17.55
C GLN A 45 14.87 0.01 16.52
N ASP A 46 14.74 -1.25 16.95
CA ASP A 46 14.70 -2.41 16.05
C ASP A 46 13.42 -2.43 15.21
N ARG A 47 12.27 -2.09 15.82
CA ARG A 47 11.02 -1.89 15.09
C ARG A 47 11.17 -0.90 13.94
N ARG A 48 11.69 0.30 14.25
CA ARG A 48 11.90 1.38 13.27
C ARG A 48 12.87 1.00 12.17
N LEU A 49 13.87 0.17 12.45
CA LEU A 49 14.80 -0.31 11.43
C LEU A 49 14.08 -1.18 10.40
N ILE A 50 13.20 -2.08 10.84
CA ILE A 50 12.40 -2.92 9.95
C ILE A 50 11.36 -2.07 9.21
N GLU A 51 10.65 -1.19 9.90
CA GLU A 51 9.63 -0.29 9.31
C GLU A 51 10.25 0.65 8.25
N GLN A 52 11.45 1.19 8.49
CA GLN A 52 12.16 2.02 7.50
C GLN A 52 12.79 1.21 6.37
N ARG A 53 13.23 -0.02 6.64
CA ARG A 53 13.79 -0.91 5.62
C ARG A 53 12.70 -1.41 4.67
N TRP A 54 11.51 -1.69 5.21
CA TRP A 54 10.38 -2.26 4.50
C TRP A 54 9.21 -1.27 4.50
N THR A 55 9.40 -0.19 3.75
CA THR A 55 8.34 0.77 3.41
C THR A 55 7.30 0.14 2.49
N ASP A 56 6.17 0.82 2.31
CA ASP A 56 5.08 0.39 1.42
C ASP A 56 5.60 0.06 0.00
N GLU A 57 6.52 0.88 -0.53
CA GLU A 57 7.17 0.64 -1.82
C GLU A 57 8.04 -0.63 -1.82
N ALA A 58 8.85 -0.84 -0.78
CA ALA A 58 9.71 -2.01 -0.66
C ALA A 58 8.90 -3.32 -0.53
N ILE A 59 7.79 -3.28 0.21
CA ILE A 59 6.88 -4.43 0.35
C ILE A 59 6.16 -4.68 -0.97
N HIS A 60 5.70 -3.63 -1.66
CA HIS A 60 5.10 -3.78 -2.99
C HIS A 60 6.09 -4.40 -3.98
N MET A 61 7.34 -3.95 -3.98
CA MET A 61 8.40 -4.56 -4.78
C MET A 61 8.59 -6.04 -4.40
N ALA A 62 8.67 -6.37 -3.10
CA ALA A 62 8.80 -7.75 -2.65
C ALA A 62 7.67 -8.66 -3.17
N GLN A 63 6.41 -8.19 -3.07
CA GLN A 63 5.25 -8.90 -3.62
C GLN A 63 5.33 -9.03 -5.15
N THR A 64 5.80 -8.00 -5.84
CA THR A 64 6.01 -8.03 -7.31
C THR A 64 7.06 -9.06 -7.70
N PHE A 65 8.09 -9.25 -6.88
CA PHE A 65 9.15 -10.25 -7.09
C PHE A 65 8.79 -11.65 -6.55
N GLY A 66 7.62 -11.83 -5.94
CA GLY A 66 7.15 -13.12 -5.42
C GLY A 66 7.86 -13.59 -4.15
N PHE A 67 8.34 -12.65 -3.34
CA PHE A 67 8.95 -12.91 -2.04
C PHE A 67 7.92 -13.26 -0.96
#